data_AF-A0A1F9PXX5-F1
#
_entry.id   AF-A0A1F9PXX5-F1
#
_cell.length_a   1.000
_cell.length_b   1.000
_cell.length_c   1.000
_cell.angle_alpha   90.00
_cell.angle_beta   90.00
_cell.angle_gamma   90.00
#
_symmetry.space_group_name_H-M   'P 1'
#
loop_
_entity.id
_entity.type
_entity.pdbx_description
1 polymer ?
#
loop_
_entity_poly.entity_id
_entity_poly.type
_entity_poly.pdbx_seq_one_letter_code
_entity_poly.pdbx_strand_id
1 'polypeptide(L)'
;MRRKIEWYQEVLALEPGSRIFFPLAKLFVEFGQLEDAAKTLRQGLDRHPDAVEARLLLIQVLTKLERLDEARDQLSAVVKPLERYPAFWSLWAQQKAEQDRDFAVFLMLVASHFTGKPVKWTDVVIEGLHSLSDRLIGPLQSQARRPKHQAAPHLPVPPLDEVRPEPPVGESAYEGPAPDAGSFRTRTMAELLASQGDYNGALGIYRDLWGRALDERERTDLSSRIRTLEDGLARAPEQASVSRHESLDDPFGKHAKNRLMSTLEALASRLESRVPARTK
;
A
#
# COMPACT_ATOMS: atom_id res chain seq x y z
N MET A 1 43.22 -31.19 -18.05
CA MET A 1 42.47 -29.96 -17.75
C MET A 1 43.24 -28.68 -18.04
N ARG A 2 44.50 -28.51 -17.63
CA ARG A 2 45.33 -27.35 -18.05
C ARG A 2 45.44 -27.16 -19.57
N ARG A 3 45.66 -28.26 -20.31
CA ARG A 3 45.63 -28.30 -21.78
C ARG A 3 44.34 -27.73 -22.40
N LYS A 4 43.20 -27.81 -21.68
CA LYS A 4 41.91 -27.29 -22.16
C LYS A 4 41.84 -25.76 -22.01
N ILE A 5 42.39 -25.23 -20.91
CA ILE A 5 42.52 -23.78 -20.68
C ILE A 5 43.49 -23.18 -21.70
N GLU A 6 44.65 -23.81 -21.90
CA GLU A 6 45.66 -23.39 -22.90
C GLU A 6 45.06 -23.37 -24.31
N TRP A 7 44.35 -24.43 -24.70
CA TRP A 7 43.64 -24.49 -25.98
C TRP A 7 42.62 -23.35 -26.14
N TYR A 8 41.80 -23.10 -25.11
CA TYR A 8 40.83 -22.01 -25.16
C TYR A 8 41.50 -20.63 -25.23
N GLN A 9 42.62 -20.42 -24.54
CA GLN A 9 43.40 -19.18 -24.60
C GLN A 9 44.02 -18.97 -25.98
N GLU A 10 44.59 -20.02 -26.59
CA GLU A 10 45.12 -19.96 -27.95
C GLU A 10 44.02 -19.62 -28.96
N VAL A 11 42.86 -20.27 -28.86
CA VAL A 11 41.73 -19.98 -29.74
C VAL A 11 41.22 -18.55 -29.55
N LEU A 12 41.17 -18.06 -28.32
CA LEU A 12 40.78 -16.67 -28.05
C LEU A 12 41.82 -15.66 -28.54
N ALA A 13 43.11 -16.03 -28.55
CA ALA A 13 44.17 -15.21 -29.09
C ALA A 13 44.10 -15.13 -30.62
N LEU A 14 43.72 -16.22 -31.28
CA LEU A 14 43.51 -16.28 -32.73
C LEU A 14 42.22 -15.57 -33.14
N GLU A 15 41.14 -15.75 -32.38
CA GLU A 15 39.83 -15.14 -32.61
C GLU A 15 39.29 -14.45 -31.35
N PRO A 16 39.68 -13.19 -31.09
CA PRO A 16 39.24 -12.46 -29.90
C PRO A 16 37.73 -12.24 -29.85
N GLY A 17 37.06 -12.27 -31.00
CA GLY A 17 35.60 -12.16 -31.14
C GLY A 17 34.87 -13.48 -30.96
N SER A 18 35.52 -14.57 -30.55
CA SER A 18 34.84 -15.84 -30.35
C SER A 18 34.07 -15.88 -29.02
N ARG A 19 32.89 -16.52 -29.00
CA ARG A 19 32.08 -16.74 -27.77
C ARG A 19 32.70 -17.75 -26.80
N ILE A 20 33.89 -18.24 -27.12
CA ILE A 20 34.67 -19.22 -26.37
C ILE A 20 35.19 -18.68 -25.02
N PHE A 21 35.21 -17.35 -24.84
CA PHE A 21 35.57 -16.72 -23.56
C PHE A 21 34.69 -17.19 -22.39
N PHE A 22 33.42 -17.52 -22.64
CA PHE A 22 32.50 -17.91 -21.58
C PHE A 22 32.80 -19.32 -21.01
N PRO A 23 32.94 -20.38 -21.84
CA PRO A 23 33.46 -21.67 -21.37
C PRO A 23 34.82 -21.57 -20.66
N LEU A 24 35.73 -20.73 -21.16
CA LEU A 24 37.03 -20.49 -20.53
C LEU A 24 36.87 -19.87 -19.13
N ALA A 25 36.03 -18.85 -19.00
CA ALA A 25 35.74 -18.24 -17.71
C ALA A 25 35.09 -19.21 -16.71
N LYS A 26 34.18 -20.09 -17.16
CA LYS A 26 33.60 -21.13 -16.30
C LYS A 26 34.68 -22.05 -15.72
N LEU A 27 35.64 -22.47 -16.56
CA LEU A 27 36.79 -23.25 -16.08
C LEU A 27 37.61 -22.48 -15.04
N PHE A 28 37.92 -21.19 -15.28
CA PHE A 28 38.64 -20.39 -14.28
C PHE A 28 37.90 -20.29 -12.94
N VAL A 29 36.56 -20.15 -12.97
CA VAL A 29 35.74 -20.14 -11.75
C VAL A 29 35.79 -21.50 -11.03
N GLU A 30 35.72 -22.61 -11.76
CA GLU A 30 35.84 -23.97 -11.20
C GLU A 30 37.20 -24.19 -10.52
N PHE A 31 38.28 -23.61 -11.06
CA PHE A 31 39.62 -23.67 -10.47
C PHE A 31 39.89 -22.61 -9.39
N GLY A 32 38.89 -21.78 -9.04
CA GLY A 32 39.05 -20.71 -8.04
C GLY A 32 39.88 -19.52 -8.52
N GLN A 33 40.24 -19.47 -9.81
CA GLN A 33 40.98 -18.36 -10.42
C GLN A 33 40.02 -17.21 -10.77
N LEU A 34 39.44 -16.60 -9.75
CA LEU A 34 38.36 -15.62 -9.91
C LEU A 34 38.81 -14.35 -10.65
N GLU A 35 40.04 -13.87 -10.44
CA GLU A 35 40.54 -12.69 -11.15
C GLU A 35 40.75 -12.94 -12.66
N ASP A 36 41.28 -14.12 -13.02
CA ASP A 36 41.43 -14.51 -14.43
C ASP A 36 40.07 -14.71 -15.10
N ALA A 37 39.09 -15.27 -14.38
CA ALA A 37 37.71 -15.35 -14.83
C ALA A 37 37.12 -13.96 -15.09
N ALA A 38 37.25 -13.03 -14.13
CA ALA A 38 36.74 -11.67 -14.25
C ALA A 38 37.37 -10.94 -15.45
N LYS A 39 38.70 -11.06 -15.63
CA LYS A 39 39.42 -10.47 -16.77
C LYS A 39 38.93 -11.03 -18.10
N THR A 40 38.82 -12.36 -18.21
CA THR A 40 38.35 -13.04 -19.43
C THR A 40 36.91 -12.63 -19.76
N LEU A 41 36.04 -12.55 -18.76
CA LEU A 41 34.64 -12.15 -18.93
C LEU A 41 34.51 -10.69 -19.38
N ARG A 42 35.26 -9.75 -18.78
CA ARG A 42 35.25 -8.34 -19.22
C ARG A 42 35.66 -8.22 -20.69
N GLN A 43 36.79 -8.83 -21.06
CA GLN A 43 37.29 -8.79 -22.45
C GLN A 43 36.34 -9.42 -23.46
N GLY A 44 35.62 -10.48 -23.06
CA GLY A 44 34.61 -11.12 -23.89
C GLY A 44 33.34 -10.28 -24.02
N LEU A 45 32.88 -9.66 -22.93
CA LEU A 45 31.69 -8.80 -22.89
C LEU A 45 31.91 -7.46 -23.64
N ASP A 46 33.15 -6.98 -23.75
CA ASP A 46 33.48 -5.83 -24.60
C ASP A 46 33.16 -6.10 -26.08
N ARG A 47 33.25 -7.36 -26.51
CA ARG A 47 32.99 -7.80 -27.90
C ARG A 47 31.60 -8.41 -28.08
N HIS A 48 31.04 -9.01 -27.03
CA HIS A 48 29.69 -9.58 -27.00
C HIS A 48 28.86 -8.98 -25.85
N PRO A 49 28.41 -7.72 -25.98
CA PRO A 49 27.65 -7.06 -24.92
C PRO A 49 26.29 -7.74 -24.63
N ASP A 50 25.78 -8.50 -25.59
CA ASP A 50 24.53 -9.25 -25.60
C ASP A 50 24.58 -10.56 -24.80
N ALA A 51 25.77 -11.03 -24.40
CA ALA A 51 25.93 -12.27 -23.66
C ALA A 51 25.47 -12.14 -22.19
N VAL A 52 24.16 -12.24 -21.96
CA VAL A 52 23.55 -12.10 -20.62
C VAL A 52 24.08 -13.12 -19.63
N GLU A 53 24.24 -14.40 -20.03
CA GLU A 53 24.76 -15.45 -19.13
C GLU A 53 26.19 -15.16 -18.67
N ALA A 54 27.05 -14.65 -19.57
CA ALA A 54 28.40 -14.24 -19.23
C ALA A 54 28.42 -13.03 -18.29
N ARG A 55 27.49 -12.09 -18.47
CA ARG A 55 27.33 -10.94 -17.58
C ARG A 55 26.88 -11.36 -16.18
N LEU A 56 25.93 -12.30 -16.08
CA LEU A 56 25.50 -12.89 -14.81
C LEU A 56 26.65 -13.61 -14.10
N LEU A 57 27.46 -14.38 -14.83
CA LEU A 57 28.65 -15.02 -14.27
C LEU A 57 29.67 -13.98 -13.78
N LEU A 58 29.88 -12.88 -14.51
CA LEU A 58 30.77 -11.81 -14.08
C LEU A 58 30.29 -11.17 -12.77
N ILE A 59 28.99 -10.92 -12.62
CA ILE A 59 28.41 -10.40 -11.37
C ILE A 59 28.71 -11.35 -10.21
N GLN A 60 28.52 -12.66 -10.40
CA GLN A 60 28.82 -13.67 -9.36
C GLN A 60 30.31 -13.68 -8.99
N VAL A 61 31.20 -13.62 -9.99
CA VAL A 61 32.66 -13.60 -9.77
C VAL A 61 33.07 -12.32 -9.03
N LEU A 62 32.57 -11.15 -9.43
CA LEU A 62 32.87 -9.87 -8.78
C LEU A 62 32.36 -9.83 -7.33
N THR A 63 31.19 -10.44 -7.07
CA THR A 63 30.63 -10.55 -5.72
C THR A 63 31.54 -11.40 -4.83
N LYS A 64 32.05 -12.54 -5.34
CA LYS A 64 33.02 -13.38 -4.62
C LYS A 64 34.37 -12.69 -4.39
N LEU A 65 34.75 -11.76 -5.26
CA LEU A 65 35.94 -10.91 -5.12
C LEU A 65 35.69 -9.68 -4.24
N GLU A 66 34.49 -9.51 -3.66
CA GLU A 66 34.07 -8.34 -2.87
C GLU A 66 34.11 -7.00 -3.63
N ARG A 67 34.15 -7.04 -4.96
CA ARG A 67 34.15 -5.86 -5.85
C ARG A 67 32.72 -5.43 -6.18
N LEU A 68 31.98 -5.03 -5.14
CA LEU A 68 30.54 -4.80 -5.20
C LEU A 68 30.14 -3.66 -6.14
N ASP A 69 30.93 -2.60 -6.24
CA ASP A 69 30.60 -1.46 -7.10
C ASP A 69 30.62 -1.86 -8.57
N GLU A 70 31.64 -2.58 -9.01
CA GLU A 70 31.70 -3.12 -10.37
C GLU A 70 30.59 -4.15 -10.63
N ALA A 71 30.24 -4.96 -9.63
CA ALA A 71 29.13 -5.90 -9.76
C ALA A 71 27.79 -5.18 -9.98
N ARG A 72 27.56 -4.04 -9.30
CA ARG A 72 26.37 -3.20 -9.48
C ARG A 72 26.32 -2.56 -10.86
N ASP A 73 27.45 -2.11 -11.37
CA ASP A 73 27.53 -1.55 -12.73
C ASP A 73 27.08 -2.59 -13.77
N GLN A 74 27.57 -3.83 -13.63
CA GLN A 74 27.18 -4.94 -14.50
C GLN A 74 25.71 -5.35 -14.32
N LEU A 75 25.21 -5.31 -13.08
CA LEU A 75 23.82 -5.63 -12.77
C LEU A 75 22.83 -4.70 -13.48
N SER A 76 23.16 -3.41 -13.57
CA SER A 76 22.28 -2.42 -14.22
C SER A 76 21.95 -2.76 -15.68
N ALA A 77 22.89 -3.37 -16.40
CA ALA A 77 22.70 -3.78 -17.79
C ALA A 77 21.79 -5.03 -17.93
N VAL A 78 21.64 -5.82 -16.87
CA VAL A 78 20.72 -6.97 -16.82
C VAL A 78 19.33 -6.54 -16.35
N VAL A 79 19.27 -5.68 -15.33
CA VAL A 79 18.01 -5.28 -14.69
C VAL A 79 17.17 -4.39 -15.60
N LYS A 80 17.77 -3.42 -16.31
CA LYS A 80 17.03 -2.48 -17.20
C LYS A 80 16.11 -3.19 -18.22
N PRO A 81 16.56 -4.21 -18.96
CA PRO A 81 15.66 -5.01 -19.81
C PRO A 81 14.52 -5.67 -19.03
N LEU A 82 14.79 -6.23 -17.84
CA LEU A 82 13.78 -6.93 -17.03
C LEU A 82 12.71 -5.99 -16.47
N GLU A 83 13.06 -4.75 -16.17
CA GLU A 83 12.10 -3.71 -15.78
C GLU A 83 11.22 -3.29 -16.97
N ARG A 84 11.80 -3.24 -18.18
CA ARG A 84 11.10 -2.81 -19.40
C ARG A 84 10.12 -3.84 -19.95
N TYR A 85 10.37 -5.12 -19.71
CA TYR A 85 9.58 -6.23 -20.25
C TYR A 85 8.92 -7.06 -19.13
N PRO A 86 7.85 -6.54 -18.49
CA PRO A 86 7.22 -7.19 -17.34
C PRO A 86 6.61 -8.57 -17.63
N ALA A 87 6.34 -8.88 -18.90
CA ALA A 87 5.81 -10.17 -19.33
C ALA A 87 6.70 -11.36 -18.94
N PHE A 88 8.02 -11.15 -18.84
CA PHE A 88 8.95 -12.16 -18.35
C PHE A 88 8.55 -12.66 -16.95
N TRP A 89 8.29 -11.73 -16.03
CA TRP A 89 7.91 -12.04 -14.65
C TRP A 89 6.56 -12.76 -14.57
N SER A 90 5.57 -12.32 -15.36
CA SER A 90 4.25 -12.95 -15.40
C SER A 90 4.30 -14.39 -15.91
N LEU A 91 5.07 -14.66 -16.98
CA LEU A 91 5.22 -16.01 -17.52
C LEU A 91 5.99 -16.93 -16.57
N TRP A 92 7.03 -16.41 -15.93
CA TRP A 92 7.77 -17.18 -14.93
C TRP A 92 6.89 -17.52 -13.71
N ALA A 93 6.07 -16.56 -13.26
CA ALA A 93 5.09 -16.80 -12.19
C ALA A 93 4.10 -17.90 -12.57
N GLN A 94 3.53 -17.86 -13.78
CA GLN A 94 2.58 -18.87 -14.26
C GLN A 94 3.21 -20.26 -14.30
N GLN A 95 4.45 -20.38 -14.80
CA GLN A 95 5.18 -21.65 -14.80
C GLN A 95 5.40 -22.20 -13.38
N LYS A 96 5.64 -21.32 -12.40
CA LYS A 96 5.94 -21.72 -11.02
C LYS A 96 4.69 -21.94 -10.16
N ALA A 97 3.54 -21.39 -10.53
CA ALA A 97 2.30 -21.51 -9.77
C ALA A 97 1.83 -22.96 -9.52
N GLU A 98 2.24 -23.90 -10.39
CA GLU A 98 1.95 -25.32 -10.21
C GLU A 98 2.79 -25.98 -9.10
N GLN A 99 4.02 -25.48 -8.88
CA GLN A 99 4.97 -26.05 -7.93
C GLN A 99 5.00 -25.29 -6.60
N ASP A 100 4.98 -23.96 -6.70
CA ASP A 100 5.11 -23.04 -5.57
C ASP A 100 4.25 -21.80 -5.82
N ARG A 101 3.09 -21.79 -5.18
CA ARG A 101 2.10 -20.71 -5.32
C ARG A 101 2.56 -19.42 -4.67
N ASP A 102 3.23 -19.51 -3.52
CA ASP A 102 3.66 -18.32 -2.79
C ASP A 102 4.76 -17.60 -3.57
N PHE A 103 5.73 -18.36 -4.09
CA PHE A 103 6.75 -17.81 -4.99
C PHE A 103 6.15 -17.19 -6.26
N ALA A 104 5.14 -17.82 -6.85
CA ALA A 104 4.44 -17.26 -8.00
C ALA A 104 3.75 -15.92 -7.67
N VAL A 105 3.13 -15.78 -6.49
CA VAL A 105 2.53 -14.52 -6.05
C VAL A 105 3.58 -13.42 -5.92
N PHE A 106 4.77 -13.71 -5.39
CA PHE A 106 5.86 -12.73 -5.34
C PHE A 106 6.29 -12.30 -6.75
N LEU A 107 6.44 -13.23 -7.68
CA LEU A 107 6.76 -12.91 -9.08
C LEU A 107 5.67 -12.07 -9.76
N MET A 108 4.40 -12.32 -9.45
CA MET A 108 3.28 -11.50 -9.93
C MET A 108 3.32 -10.08 -9.36
N LEU A 109 3.70 -9.90 -8.10
CA LEU A 109 3.89 -8.58 -7.49
C LEU A 109 5.05 -7.84 -8.16
N VAL A 110 6.16 -8.53 -8.44
CA VAL A 110 7.28 -7.96 -9.20
C VAL A 110 6.82 -7.52 -10.60
N ALA A 111 6.07 -8.37 -11.30
CA ALA A 111 5.51 -8.03 -12.60
C ALA A 111 4.63 -6.78 -12.52
N SER A 112 3.73 -6.74 -11.53
CA SER A 112 2.82 -5.62 -11.31
C SER A 112 3.56 -4.32 -11.00
N HIS A 113 4.66 -4.37 -10.25
CA HIS A 113 5.47 -3.20 -9.93
C HIS A 113 5.95 -2.43 -11.18
N PHE A 114 6.25 -3.16 -12.25
CA PHE A 114 6.68 -2.57 -13.53
C PHE A 114 5.52 -2.23 -14.48
N THR A 115 4.28 -2.62 -14.14
CA THR A 115 3.09 -2.19 -14.87
C THR A 115 2.60 -0.83 -14.36
N GLY A 116 1.97 -0.03 -15.22
CA GLY A 116 1.49 1.33 -14.86
C GLY A 116 0.44 1.42 -13.73
N LYS A 117 0.09 0.28 -13.11
CA LYS A 117 -0.75 0.18 -11.91
C LYS A 117 -0.07 -0.79 -10.93
N PRO A 118 0.94 -0.33 -10.16
CA PRO A 118 1.65 -1.19 -9.24
C PRO A 118 0.74 -1.60 -8.09
N VAL A 119 0.51 -2.91 -7.94
CA VAL A 119 -0.12 -3.50 -6.76
C VAL A 119 0.96 -3.69 -5.71
N LYS A 120 0.83 -3.01 -4.58
CA LYS A 120 1.77 -3.20 -3.46
C LYS A 120 1.34 -4.41 -2.65
N TRP A 121 2.30 -5.06 -2.01
CA TRP A 121 2.04 -6.11 -1.03
C TRP A 121 1.05 -5.64 0.07
N THR A 122 1.17 -4.38 0.50
CA THR A 122 0.25 -3.78 1.48
C THR A 122 -1.20 -3.79 1.00
N ASP A 123 -1.42 -3.52 -0.30
CA ASP A 123 -2.77 -3.46 -0.88
C ASP A 123 -3.38 -4.87 -0.90
N VAL A 124 -2.58 -5.88 -1.23
CA VAL A 124 -3.01 -7.30 -1.19
C VAL A 124 -3.37 -7.75 0.22
N VAL A 125 -2.54 -7.38 1.21
CA VAL A 125 -2.81 -7.74 2.62
C VAL A 125 -4.04 -7.04 3.14
N ILE A 126 -4.21 -5.74 2.86
CA ILE A 126 -5.38 -4.97 3.29
C ILE A 126 -6.65 -5.53 2.63
N GLU A 127 -6.64 -5.79 1.33
CA GLU A 127 -7.78 -6.37 0.60
C GLU A 127 -8.11 -7.79 1.11
N GLY A 128 -7.08 -8.60 1.37
CA GLY A 128 -7.24 -9.94 1.95
C GLY A 128 -7.81 -9.89 3.37
N LEU A 129 -7.33 -8.97 4.21
CA LEU A 129 -7.85 -8.75 5.55
C LEU A 129 -9.29 -8.21 5.52
N HIS A 130 -9.63 -7.33 4.58
CA HIS A 130 -11.01 -6.88 4.37
C HIS A 130 -11.91 -8.06 4.00
N SER A 131 -11.51 -8.89 3.04
CA SER A 131 -12.26 -10.09 2.64
C SER A 131 -12.43 -11.10 3.79
N LEU A 132 -11.41 -11.27 4.62
CA LEU A 132 -11.49 -12.12 5.82
C LEU A 132 -12.35 -11.48 6.90
N SER A 133 -12.27 -10.15 7.08
CA SER A 133 -13.11 -9.41 8.03
C SER A 133 -14.58 -9.46 7.63
N ASP A 134 -14.92 -9.40 6.35
CA ASP A 134 -16.28 -9.57 5.85
C ASP A 134 -16.79 -11.02 6.03
N ARG A 135 -15.90 -12.01 6.09
CA ARG A 135 -16.26 -13.40 6.39
C ARG A 135 -16.35 -13.69 7.88
N LEU A 136 -15.48 -13.10 8.69
CA LEU A 136 -15.39 -13.32 10.14
C LEU A 136 -16.36 -12.43 10.93
N ILE A 137 -16.58 -11.22 10.44
CA ILE A 137 -17.42 -10.16 11.00
C ILE A 137 -18.60 -9.87 10.05
N GLY A 138 -18.91 -10.77 9.11
CA GLY A 138 -20.00 -10.59 8.14
C GLY A 138 -21.24 -10.01 8.82
N PRO A 139 -21.96 -9.09 8.15
CA PRO A 139 -22.93 -8.19 8.80
C PRO A 139 -23.78 -9.04 9.70
N LEU A 140 -23.66 -8.84 11.03
CA LEU A 140 -24.24 -9.68 12.09
C LEU A 140 -25.49 -10.33 11.53
N GLN A 141 -25.36 -11.56 11.00
CA GLN A 141 -26.51 -12.23 10.47
C GLN A 141 -27.24 -12.62 11.72
N SER A 142 -28.15 -11.75 12.15
CA SER A 142 -29.27 -12.08 13.01
C SER A 142 -30.14 -13.06 12.21
N GLN A 143 -29.60 -14.25 11.95
CA GLN A 143 -30.40 -15.45 11.92
C GLN A 143 -30.88 -15.64 13.36
N ALA A 144 -31.80 -14.78 13.78
CA ALA A 144 -32.87 -15.22 14.61
C ALA A 144 -33.49 -16.38 13.82
N ARG A 145 -33.04 -17.60 14.13
CA ARG A 145 -33.79 -18.81 13.84
C ARG A 145 -35.19 -18.50 14.31
N ARG A 146 -36.11 -18.20 13.39
CA ARG A 146 -37.53 -18.30 13.72
C ARG A 146 -37.70 -19.76 14.16
N PRO A 147 -38.00 -20.03 15.44
CA PRO A 147 -38.31 -21.39 15.82
C PRO A 147 -39.50 -21.80 14.96
N LYS A 148 -39.37 -22.93 14.25
CA LYS A 148 -40.50 -23.56 13.57
C LYS A 148 -41.59 -23.69 14.62
N HIS A 149 -42.73 -23.03 14.42
CA HIS A 149 -43.92 -23.24 15.24
C HIS A 149 -44.32 -24.71 15.17
N GLN A 150 -43.87 -25.50 16.14
CA GLN A 150 -44.55 -26.72 16.53
C GLN A 150 -45.72 -26.29 17.40
N ALA A 151 -46.93 -26.55 16.90
CA ALA A 151 -48.15 -26.36 17.64
C ALA A 151 -48.21 -27.37 18.81
N ALA A 152 -48.38 -26.85 20.02
CA ALA A 152 -48.80 -27.59 21.22
C ALA A 152 -49.44 -26.58 22.20
N PRO A 153 -50.28 -27.02 23.16
CA PRO A 153 -51.73 -26.88 23.12
C PRO A 153 -52.25 -25.65 23.89
N HIS A 154 -53.47 -25.26 23.55
CA HIS A 154 -54.22 -24.17 24.17
C HIS A 154 -54.50 -24.43 25.66
N LEU A 155 -54.16 -23.46 26.51
CA LEU A 155 -54.75 -23.29 27.84
C LEU A 155 -55.67 -22.05 27.82
N PRO A 156 -56.85 -22.09 28.44
CA PRO A 156 -57.81 -21.01 28.35
C PRO A 156 -57.45 -19.88 29.31
N VAL A 157 -57.47 -18.64 28.81
CA VAL A 157 -57.37 -17.40 29.60
C VAL A 157 -58.75 -16.74 29.60
N PRO A 158 -59.29 -16.27 30.75
CA PRO A 158 -60.56 -15.57 30.80
C PRO A 158 -60.42 -14.12 30.31
N PRO A 159 -61.51 -13.46 29.87
CA PRO A 159 -61.44 -12.14 29.25
C PRO A 159 -61.45 -11.04 30.31
N LEU A 160 -60.67 -9.99 30.08
CA LEU A 160 -60.89 -8.68 30.71
C LEU A 160 -60.83 -7.59 29.65
N ASP A 161 -61.77 -6.66 29.82
CA ASP A 161 -62.36 -5.76 28.84
C ASP A 161 -61.44 -4.71 28.23
N GLU A 162 -61.86 -4.30 27.02
CA GLU A 162 -61.42 -3.13 26.26
C GLU A 162 -61.53 -1.82 27.06
N VAL A 163 -60.48 -1.00 27.05
CA VAL A 163 -60.64 0.47 26.97
C VAL A 163 -59.44 1.07 26.21
N ARG A 164 -59.73 1.79 25.12
CA ARG A 164 -58.88 2.84 24.50
C ARG A 164 -59.60 4.19 24.75
N PRO A 165 -58.90 5.32 24.93
CA PRO A 165 -58.50 6.15 23.77
C PRO A 165 -57.18 6.98 23.94
N GLU A 166 -56.77 7.66 22.84
CA GLU A 166 -55.48 8.37 22.57
C GLU A 166 -55.45 9.89 22.98
N PRO A 167 -54.54 10.78 22.46
CA PRO A 167 -53.25 11.26 22.99
C PRO A 167 -53.21 12.80 23.29
N PRO A 168 -52.04 13.46 23.53
CA PRO A 168 -51.43 14.25 22.44
C PRO A 168 -49.88 14.38 22.43
N VAL A 169 -49.44 15.01 21.33
CA VAL A 169 -48.12 15.24 20.69
C VAL A 169 -47.06 16.01 21.51
N GLY A 170 -45.79 15.64 21.34
CA GLY A 170 -44.60 16.44 21.70
C GLY A 170 -43.33 15.96 20.96
N GLU A 171 -42.52 16.89 20.47
CA GLU A 171 -41.52 16.75 19.40
C GLU A 171 -40.22 15.97 19.76
N SER A 172 -39.73 15.20 18.77
CA SER A 172 -38.32 14.94 18.41
C SER A 172 -37.27 14.53 19.48
N ALA A 173 -36.85 13.25 19.42
CA ALA A 173 -35.43 12.90 19.44
C ALA A 173 -35.20 11.59 18.67
N TYR A 174 -34.41 11.65 17.61
CA TYR A 174 -33.96 10.46 16.86
C TYR A 174 -32.89 9.75 17.70
N GLU A 175 -33.26 8.72 18.46
CA GLU A 175 -32.30 7.83 19.14
C GLU A 175 -31.74 6.82 18.13
N GLY A 176 -30.68 7.23 17.43
CA GLY A 176 -29.80 6.31 16.70
C GLY A 176 -28.84 5.62 17.67
N PRO A 177 -28.38 4.38 17.37
CA PRO A 177 -27.46 3.66 18.24
C PRO A 177 -26.13 4.43 18.36
N ALA A 178 -25.66 4.57 19.61
CA ALA A 178 -24.40 5.22 19.95
C ALA A 178 -23.22 4.61 19.17
N PRO A 179 -22.29 5.41 18.64
CA PRO A 179 -21.11 4.88 17.97
C PRO A 179 -20.23 4.17 19.01
N ASP A 180 -20.03 2.87 18.82
CA ASP A 180 -19.10 2.08 19.62
C ASP A 180 -17.73 2.77 19.68
N ALA A 181 -17.26 2.92 20.92
CA ALA A 181 -16.07 3.64 21.33
C ALA A 181 -14.77 2.91 20.94
N GLY A 182 -14.55 2.76 19.62
CA GLY A 182 -13.34 2.18 19.03
C GLY A 182 -12.64 3.12 18.04
N SER A 183 -13.01 4.40 17.99
CA SER A 183 -12.29 5.39 17.18
C SER A 183 -10.90 5.63 17.77
N PHE A 184 -9.87 5.42 16.97
CA PHE A 184 -8.45 5.60 17.31
C PHE A 184 -8.18 7.02 17.82
N ARG A 185 -8.39 7.23 19.12
CA ARG A 185 -8.02 8.44 19.85
C ARG A 185 -6.50 8.52 19.91
N THR A 186 -5.92 9.24 18.95
CA THR A 186 -4.48 9.36 18.77
C THR A 186 -4.01 10.74 19.22
N ARG A 187 -2.73 10.84 19.59
CA ARG A 187 -2.11 12.10 20.01
C ARG A 187 -2.23 13.20 18.94
N THR A 188 -2.08 12.85 17.67
CA THR A 188 -2.21 13.78 16.53
C THR A 188 -3.62 14.34 16.38
N MET A 189 -4.65 13.55 16.66
CA MET A 189 -6.04 14.02 16.68
C MET A 189 -6.24 15.05 17.80
N ALA A 190 -5.70 14.79 19.00
CA ALA A 190 -5.78 15.73 20.12
C ALA A 190 -5.02 17.05 19.83
N GLU A 191 -3.87 16.97 19.16
CA GLU A 191 -3.09 18.15 18.74
C GLU A 191 -3.84 18.99 17.69
N LEU A 192 -4.51 18.34 16.74
CA LEU A 192 -5.30 19.03 15.73
C LEU A 192 -6.48 19.77 16.37
N LEU A 193 -7.21 19.13 17.30
CA LEU A 193 -8.32 19.77 18.02
C LEU A 193 -7.84 20.97 18.85
N ALA A 194 -6.71 20.83 19.55
CA ALA A 194 -6.11 21.94 20.30
C ALA A 194 -5.71 23.11 19.39
N SER A 195 -5.21 22.83 18.18
CA SER A 195 -4.87 23.87 17.20
C SER A 195 -6.09 24.59 16.63
N GLN A 196 -7.25 23.91 16.61
CA GLN A 196 -8.53 24.46 16.18
C GLN A 196 -9.26 25.22 17.31
N GLY A 197 -8.66 25.31 18.50
CA GLY A 197 -9.23 25.98 19.67
C GLY A 197 -10.24 25.13 20.46
N ASP A 198 -10.49 23.88 20.06
CA ASP A 198 -11.30 22.94 20.84
C ASP A 198 -10.46 22.27 21.92
N TYR A 199 -10.15 23.04 22.96
CA TYR A 199 -9.38 22.58 24.12
C TYR A 199 -10.12 21.51 24.92
N ASN A 200 -11.45 21.55 24.97
CA ASN A 200 -12.26 20.58 25.72
C ASN A 200 -12.21 19.20 25.06
N GLY A 201 -12.38 19.14 23.73
CA GLY A 201 -12.23 17.91 22.95
C GLY A 201 -10.81 17.33 23.04
N ALA A 202 -9.79 18.18 22.92
CA ALA A 202 -8.39 17.77 23.04
C ALA A 202 -8.06 17.19 24.43
N LEU A 203 -8.51 17.85 25.50
CA LEU A 203 -8.30 17.39 26.89
C LEU A 203 -8.94 16.02 27.16
N GLY A 204 -10.14 15.79 26.63
CA GLY A 204 -10.82 14.50 26.74
C GLY A 204 -10.00 13.36 26.14
N ILE A 205 -9.39 13.58 24.96
CA ILE A 205 -8.53 12.60 24.30
C ILE A 205 -7.22 12.40 25.07
N TYR A 206 -6.58 13.48 25.54
CA TYR A 206 -5.32 13.36 26.31
C TYR A 206 -5.50 12.65 27.65
N ARG A 207 -6.63 12.85 28.35
CA ARG A 207 -6.93 12.12 29.60
C ARG A 207 -7.15 10.63 29.36
N ASP A 208 -7.83 10.27 28.28
CA ASP A 208 -8.02 8.87 27.88
C ASP A 208 -6.68 8.21 27.49
N LEU A 209 -5.83 8.93 26.75
CA LEU A 209 -4.47 8.48 26.43
C LEU A 209 -3.59 8.31 27.67
N TRP A 210 -3.68 9.24 28.64
CA TRP A 210 -2.94 9.14 29.90
C TRP A 210 -3.37 7.92 30.73
N GLY A 211 -4.68 7.63 30.78
CA GLY A 211 -5.21 6.46 31.49
C GLY A 211 -4.79 5.11 30.87
N ARG A 212 -4.45 5.09 29.58
CA ARG A 212 -4.00 3.89 28.85
C ARG A 212 -2.48 3.77 28.73
N ALA A 213 -1.72 4.79 29.10
CA ALA A 213 -0.26 4.78 28.98
C ALA A 213 0.34 3.72 29.92
N LEU A 214 1.18 2.85 29.35
CA LEU A 214 1.88 1.79 30.07
C LEU A 214 3.22 2.29 30.63
N ASP A 215 3.83 3.28 29.97
CA ASP A 215 5.15 3.81 30.30
C ASP A 215 5.08 5.10 31.11
N GLU A 216 5.94 5.20 32.14
CA GLU A 216 5.99 6.36 33.04
C GLU A 216 6.44 7.63 32.31
N ARG A 217 7.34 7.51 31.32
CA ARG A 217 7.78 8.64 30.49
C ARG A 217 6.65 9.22 29.63
N GLU A 218 5.81 8.34 29.07
CA GLU A 218 4.65 8.78 28.28
C GLU A 218 3.60 9.45 29.17
N ARG A 219 3.39 8.95 30.39
CA ARG A 219 2.51 9.58 31.40
C ARG A 219 2.99 10.96 31.81
N THR A 220 4.30 11.16 31.99
CA THR A 220 4.87 12.48 32.31
C THR A 220 4.71 13.45 31.14
N ASP A 221 4.89 13.00 29.91
CA ASP A 221 4.72 13.85 28.73
C ASP A 221 3.26 14.26 28.55
N LEU A 222 2.33 13.30 28.66
CA LEU A 222 0.89 13.56 28.55
C LEU A 222 0.38 14.45 29.68
N SER A 223 0.82 14.24 30.92
CA SER A 223 0.43 15.10 32.05
C SER A 223 0.94 16.54 31.90
N SER A 224 2.16 16.73 31.38
CA SER A 224 2.68 18.06 31.07
C SER A 224 1.81 18.76 30.02
N ARG A 225 1.35 18.03 29.00
CA ARG A 225 0.52 18.57 27.91
C ARG A 225 -0.90 18.91 28.37
N ILE A 226 -1.50 18.05 29.18
CA ILE A 226 -2.80 18.30 29.83
C ILE A 226 -2.74 19.61 30.62
N ARG A 227 -1.70 19.78 31.46
CA ARG A 227 -1.51 20.99 32.25
C ARG A 227 -1.37 22.25 31.38
N THR A 228 -0.60 22.19 30.29
CA THR A 228 -0.45 23.34 29.37
C THR A 228 -1.76 23.74 28.70
N LEU A 229 -2.63 22.77 28.41
CA LEU A 229 -3.93 23.02 27.79
C LEU A 229 -4.96 23.53 28.81
N GLU A 230 -4.92 23.03 30.05
CA GLU A 230 -5.74 23.56 31.15
C GLU A 230 -5.36 25.01 31.49
N ASP A 231 -4.06 25.33 31.50
CA ASP A 231 -3.58 26.71 31.68
C ASP A 231 -3.96 27.61 30.50
N GLY A 232 -3.96 27.07 29.27
CA GLY A 232 -4.42 27.78 28.07
C GLY A 232 -5.93 28.07 28.09
N LEU A 233 -6.72 27.10 28.55
CA LEU A 233 -8.17 27.25 28.73
C LEU A 233 -8.50 28.27 29.83
N ALA A 234 -7.75 28.26 30.93
CA ALA A 234 -7.92 29.23 32.03
C ALA A 234 -7.51 30.66 31.65
N ARG A 235 -6.61 30.82 30.68
CA ARG A 235 -6.17 32.12 30.14
C ARG A 235 -7.05 32.66 29.01
N ALA A 236 -8.04 31.90 28.55
CA ALA A 236 -8.98 32.31 27.52
C ALA A 236 -10.34 32.71 28.14
N PRO A 237 -10.51 33.94 28.69
CA PRO A 237 -11.82 34.39 29.09
C PRO A 237 -12.63 34.87 27.87
N GLU A 238 -13.85 34.35 27.76
CA GLU A 238 -15.02 35.03 27.16
C GLU A 238 -15.07 35.38 25.65
N GLN A 239 -14.76 34.46 24.74
CA GLN A 239 -15.20 34.61 23.33
C GLN A 239 -15.85 33.36 22.70
N ALA A 240 -16.28 32.40 23.51
CA ALA A 240 -16.95 31.18 23.03
C ALA A 240 -18.47 31.23 23.22
N SER A 241 -19.12 32.30 22.75
CA SER A 241 -20.53 32.23 22.37
C SER A 241 -20.82 33.29 21.33
N VAL A 242 -21.37 32.87 20.18
CA VAL A 242 -21.72 33.67 19.00
C VAL A 242 -20.58 33.86 17.99
N SER A 243 -20.33 32.82 17.18
CA SER A 243 -20.38 32.90 15.71
C SER A 243 -19.90 31.58 15.09
N ARG A 244 -20.81 30.60 15.02
CA ARG A 244 -20.79 29.62 13.92
C ARG A 244 -21.25 30.38 12.67
N HIS A 245 -20.32 30.69 11.79
CA HIS A 245 -20.46 30.67 10.32
C HIS A 245 -19.34 31.49 9.70
N GLU A 246 -18.62 30.85 8.77
CA GLU A 246 -17.84 31.46 7.68
C GLU A 246 -16.65 32.35 8.10
N SER A 247 -15.50 32.39 7.46
CA SER A 247 -14.87 31.71 6.34
C SER A 247 -13.47 32.31 6.33
N LEU A 248 -12.41 31.51 6.15
CA LEU A 248 -11.15 32.06 5.62
C LEU A 248 -10.60 31.08 4.59
N ASP A 249 -10.70 31.57 3.35
CA ASP A 249 -10.18 31.07 2.09
C ASP A 249 -8.89 30.26 2.18
N ASP A 250 -8.96 29.02 1.69
CA ASP A 250 -7.80 28.22 1.31
C ASP A 250 -7.38 28.58 -0.14
N PRO A 251 -6.17 29.13 -0.38
CA PRO A 251 -5.73 29.62 -1.70
C PRO A 251 -5.65 28.53 -2.78
N PHE A 252 -5.68 27.25 -2.40
CA PHE A 252 -5.58 26.12 -3.33
C PHE A 252 -6.92 25.73 -3.98
N GLY A 253 -8.06 26.10 -3.39
CA GLY A 253 -9.38 25.70 -3.88
C GLY A 253 -9.82 26.44 -5.14
N LYS A 254 -9.54 27.75 -5.25
CA LYS A 254 -9.99 28.59 -6.38
C LYS A 254 -9.33 28.18 -7.70
N HIS A 255 -8.03 27.83 -7.68
CA HIS A 255 -7.32 27.37 -8.89
C HIS A 255 -7.73 25.96 -9.33
N ALA A 256 -8.01 25.06 -8.38
CA ALA A 256 -8.53 23.73 -8.71
C ALA A 256 -9.91 23.81 -9.36
N LYS A 257 -10.78 24.69 -8.85
CA LYS A 257 -12.13 24.90 -9.39
C LYS A 257 -12.09 25.55 -10.78
N ASN A 258 -11.24 26.55 -10.99
CA ASN A 258 -11.08 27.19 -12.30
C ASN A 258 -10.47 26.24 -13.34
N ARG A 259 -9.54 25.36 -12.94
CA ARG A 259 -9.00 24.32 -13.83
C ARG A 259 -10.07 23.30 -14.22
N LEU A 260 -10.86 22.82 -13.26
CA LEU A 260 -11.96 21.88 -13.52
C LEU A 260 -13.01 22.50 -14.46
N MET A 261 -13.36 23.77 -14.25
CA MET A 261 -14.29 24.49 -15.11
C MET A 261 -13.76 24.61 -16.55
N SER A 262 -12.48 24.97 -16.71
CA SER A 262 -11.85 25.02 -18.04
C SER A 262 -11.75 23.65 -18.73
N THR A 263 -11.55 22.57 -17.97
CA THR A 263 -11.51 21.20 -18.54
C THR A 263 -12.89 20.71 -18.94
N LEU A 264 -13.94 21.13 -18.24
CA LEU A 264 -15.32 20.80 -18.58
C LEU A 264 -15.79 21.58 -19.81
N GLU A 265 -15.45 22.86 -19.93
CA GLU A 265 -15.73 23.66 -21.14
C GLU A 265 -14.96 23.14 -22.38
N ALA A 266 -13.71 22.70 -22.20
CA ALA A 266 -12.93 22.07 -23.27
C ALA A 266 -13.48 20.70 -23.71
N LEU A 267 -14.11 19.95 -22.79
CA LEU A 267 -14.79 18.69 -23.11
C LEU A 267 -16.15 18.92 -23.78
N ALA A 268 -16.91 19.92 -23.32
CA ALA A 268 -18.19 20.30 -23.89
C ALA A 268 -18.05 20.81 -25.35
N SER A 269 -17.09 21.70 -25.61
CA SER A 269 -16.82 22.19 -26.98
C SER A 269 -16.35 21.08 -27.93
N ARG A 270 -15.61 20.08 -27.44
CA ARG A 270 -15.24 18.89 -28.22
C ARG A 270 -16.43 17.97 -28.52
N LEU A 271 -17.39 17.87 -27.61
CA LEU A 271 -18.62 17.10 -27.85
C LEU A 271 -19.53 17.79 -28.86
N GLU A 272 -19.68 19.12 -28.77
CA GLU A 272 -20.45 19.90 -29.74
C GLU A 272 -19.81 19.88 -31.14
N SER A 273 -18.47 19.89 -31.23
CA SER A 273 -17.76 19.74 -32.51
C SER A 273 -17.89 18.35 -33.16
N ARG A 274 -18.32 17.33 -32.39
CA ARG A 274 -18.52 15.95 -32.86
C ARG A 274 -19.96 15.63 -33.24
N VAL A 275 -20.90 16.57 -33.09
CA VAL A 275 -22.26 16.43 -33.60
C VAL A 275 -22.34 17.15 -34.95
N PRO A 276 -22.12 16.49 -36.10
CA PRO A 276 -22.48 17.09 -37.37
C PRO A 276 -23.99 17.25 -37.40
N ALA A 277 -24.44 18.48 -37.69
CA ALA A 277 -25.83 18.85 -37.90
C ALA A 277 -26.54 17.80 -38.78
N ARG A 278 -27.42 17.00 -38.17
CA ARG A 278 -28.40 16.22 -38.92
C ARG A 278 -29.59 17.13 -39.15
N THR A 279 -29.47 17.98 -40.17
CA THR A 279 -30.57 18.73 -40.75
C THR A 279 -31.51 17.79 -41.48
N LYS A 280 -32.73 17.66 -40.97
CA LYS A 280 -33.99 17.83 -41.70
C LYS A 280 -35.14 17.89 -40.72
#